data_AF-A0A7C3T5J2-F1
#
_entry.id   AF-A0A7C3T5J2-F1
#
_cell.length_a   1.000
_cell.length_b   1.000
_cell.length_c   1.000
_cell.angle_alpha   90.00
_cell.angle_beta   90.00
_cell.angle_gamma   90.00
#
_symmetry.space_group_name_H-M   'P 1'
#
loop_
_entity.id
_entity.type
_entity.pdbx_description
1 polymer ?
#
loop_
_entity_poly.entity_id
_entity_poly.type
_entity_poly.pdbx_seq_one_letter_code
_entity_poly.pdbx_strand_id
1 'polypeptide(L)'
;GLASPEEILSWSKGEVTNSETINYRTHKPERGGLYAEEIFGPENDYECACGKYRGKRYEGITCDKCGVLVTDSSVRRVNMGHIRLASPVVHFWYLKGVASPLSRLLGIKRRDLRRIAYYETETAREELFIVTQSASPKIKAGETLYGTELRILQGVFTFQAERAYLITESPRILAEEAGRVHFEERKLQNGETFRVLVIGHHEYPVTLDAELYVEDGDEVVEGELLCERPAKEICSQTMFEMLRARYEGVEGHPVVEVVDNLAHLVVRVSENVPLKVGQMLTTLEVRAYERAYPGGFEAATGAEGIKKLLAALDLEALSEELWEELDRAVSQMDRRRILHRLEVVEQLRRSGNRPQDMVLEVIPVLPPALRPMIQLEGGKFATTDLNDLYRRIINRNNRLKKLMEMGAPEIILRNERRMLQEAVDALIHNEKKDNPIKGRDGRPLKSLSERIQGKQGRLRRHLLGRRVDYSGRAVIVVNPKLKLHQCGIPKKMALELFKPFVLAHVEGLPY
;
A
#
# COMPACT_ATOMS: atom_id res chain seq x y z
N GLY A 1 12.25 -15.58 15.52
CA GLY A 1 12.71 -15.04 14.23
C GLY A 1 11.70 -14.04 13.71
N LEU A 2 11.75 -13.77 12.42
CA LEU A 2 10.59 -13.27 11.68
C LEU A 2 9.54 -14.40 11.62
N ALA A 3 8.26 -14.03 11.64
CA ALA A 3 7.19 -15.00 11.55
C ALA A 3 6.78 -15.15 10.08
N SER A 4 7.01 -16.34 9.52
CA SER A 4 6.55 -16.64 8.16
C SER A 4 5.03 -16.75 8.08
N PRO A 5 4.40 -16.56 6.90
CA PRO A 5 2.97 -16.81 6.72
C PRO A 5 2.56 -18.22 7.16
N GLU A 6 3.39 -19.22 6.87
CA GLU A 6 3.14 -20.61 7.26
C GLU A 6 3.20 -20.79 8.79
N GLU A 7 4.17 -20.16 9.45
CA GLU A 7 4.29 -20.18 10.91
C GLU A 7 3.09 -19.47 11.58
N ILE A 8 2.65 -18.33 11.05
CA ILE A 8 1.46 -17.63 11.55
C ILE A 8 0.21 -18.52 11.43
N LEU A 9 0.07 -19.23 10.31
CA LEU A 9 -1.04 -20.18 10.12
C LEU A 9 -0.96 -21.35 11.10
N SER A 10 0.25 -21.83 11.44
CA SER A 10 0.44 -22.92 12.42
C SER A 10 -0.03 -22.56 13.83
N TRP A 11 0.05 -21.27 14.21
CA TRP A 11 -0.46 -20.79 15.49
C TRP A 11 -1.98 -20.61 15.49
N SER A 12 -2.55 -20.44 14.30
CA SER A 12 -3.95 -20.11 14.15
C SER A 12 -4.85 -21.32 14.33
N LYS A 13 -6.01 -21.09 14.94
CA LYS A 13 -7.11 -22.05 15.06
C LYS A 13 -8.25 -21.78 14.08
N GLY A 14 -8.16 -20.72 13.27
CA GLY A 14 -9.18 -20.38 12.27
C GLY A 14 -9.01 -18.98 11.69
N GLU A 15 -9.58 -18.76 10.50
CA GLU A 15 -9.62 -17.46 9.84
C GLU A 15 -10.79 -16.62 10.37
N VAL A 16 -10.51 -15.37 10.75
CA VAL A 16 -11.53 -14.38 11.10
C VAL A 16 -12.00 -13.70 9.81
N THR A 17 -13.21 -14.03 9.38
CA THR A 17 -13.77 -13.62 8.08
C THR A 17 -14.68 -12.41 8.19
N ASN A 18 -15.32 -12.17 9.34
CA ASN A 18 -16.19 -11.01 9.54
C ASN A 18 -15.66 -10.08 10.64
N SER A 19 -16.07 -8.82 10.57
CA SER A 19 -15.70 -7.78 11.55
C SER A 19 -16.69 -7.70 12.72
N GLU A 20 -17.70 -8.57 12.74
CA GLU A 20 -18.66 -8.62 13.83
C GLU A 20 -18.02 -9.19 15.09
N THR A 21 -18.61 -8.83 16.23
CA THR A 21 -18.06 -9.19 17.54
C THR A 21 -19.01 -10.11 18.28
N ILE A 22 -20.08 -9.53 18.84
CA ILE A 22 -21.16 -10.24 19.52
C ILE A 22 -22.49 -9.77 18.92
N ASN A 23 -23.47 -10.65 18.94
CA ASN A 23 -24.83 -10.29 18.58
C ASN A 23 -25.44 -9.40 19.68
N TYR A 24 -26.05 -8.28 19.29
CA TYR A 24 -26.62 -7.35 20.27
C TYR A 24 -27.87 -7.88 20.98
N ARG A 25 -28.55 -8.89 20.42
CA ARG A 25 -29.76 -9.51 21.02
C ARG A 25 -29.42 -10.69 21.90
N THR A 26 -28.59 -11.61 21.39
CA THR A 26 -28.28 -12.86 22.10
C THR A 26 -27.07 -12.74 23.01
N HIS A 27 -26.29 -11.66 22.88
CA HIS A 27 -25.00 -11.44 23.54
C HIS A 27 -23.96 -12.53 23.27
N LYS A 28 -24.23 -13.44 22.33
CA LYS A 28 -23.31 -14.50 21.93
C LYS A 28 -22.32 -14.01 20.87
N PRO A 29 -21.10 -14.55 20.83
CA PRO A 29 -20.15 -14.30 19.76
C PRO A 29 -20.72 -14.66 18.38
N GLU A 30 -20.48 -13.79 17.40
CA GLU A 30 -20.85 -14.07 16.01
C GLU A 30 -19.87 -15.08 15.37
N ARG A 31 -20.41 -16.00 14.56
CA ARG A 31 -19.62 -17.03 13.87
C ARG A 31 -18.67 -16.37 12.87
N GLY A 32 -17.43 -16.86 12.78
CA GLY A 32 -16.38 -16.29 11.93
C GLY A 32 -15.92 -14.87 12.31
N GLY A 33 -16.41 -14.32 13.42
CA GLY A 33 -16.07 -12.99 13.90
C GLY A 33 -14.92 -12.94 14.89
N LEU A 34 -14.70 -11.75 15.44
CA LEU A 34 -13.57 -11.48 16.33
C LEU A 34 -13.63 -12.23 17.67
N TYR A 35 -14.77 -12.81 18.05
CA TYR A 35 -14.93 -13.56 19.29
C TYR A 35 -15.40 -15.00 19.08
N ALA A 36 -15.48 -15.44 17.82
CA ALA A 36 -16.00 -16.73 17.39
C ALA A 36 -15.45 -17.90 18.23
N GLU A 37 -16.37 -18.67 18.81
CA GLU A 37 -16.02 -19.79 19.69
C GLU A 37 -15.37 -20.95 18.93
N GLU A 38 -15.72 -21.12 17.66
CA GLU A 38 -15.12 -22.14 16.79
C GLU A 38 -13.65 -21.85 16.46
N ILE A 39 -13.22 -20.58 16.55
CA ILE A 39 -11.82 -20.18 16.33
C ILE A 39 -11.08 -20.16 17.66
N PHE A 40 -11.61 -19.45 18.65
CA PHE A 40 -10.86 -19.14 19.86
C PHE A 40 -11.10 -20.10 21.03
N GLY A 41 -12.14 -20.92 20.95
CA GLY A 41 -12.59 -21.84 22.01
C GLY A 41 -13.84 -21.34 22.74
N PRO A 42 -14.41 -22.17 23.62
CA PRO A 42 -15.73 -21.96 24.22
C PRO A 42 -15.73 -20.84 25.27
N GLU A 43 -16.86 -20.11 25.38
CA GLU A 43 -17.02 -19.04 26.37
C GLU A 43 -17.14 -19.59 27.80
N ASN A 44 -17.84 -20.71 27.96
CA ASN A 44 -18.00 -21.42 29.23
C ASN A 44 -17.18 -22.72 29.23
N ASP A 45 -16.70 -23.12 30.40
CA ASP A 45 -15.89 -24.34 30.55
C ASP A 45 -16.66 -25.59 30.12
N TYR A 46 -16.07 -26.35 29.19
CA TYR A 46 -16.60 -27.61 28.68
C TYR A 46 -18.03 -27.52 28.12
N GLU A 47 -18.40 -26.37 27.54
CA GLU A 47 -19.69 -26.16 26.88
C GLU A 47 -19.49 -25.60 25.47
N CYS A 48 -20.16 -26.21 24.48
CA CYS A 48 -20.18 -25.67 23.12
C CYS A 48 -21.24 -24.55 22.97
N ALA A 49 -21.02 -23.60 22.05
CA ALA A 49 -21.92 -22.46 21.77
C ALA A 49 -23.42 -22.78 21.67
N CYS A 50 -23.76 -23.94 21.08
CA CYS A 50 -25.14 -24.36 20.85
C CYS A 50 -25.77 -25.15 22.02
N GLY A 51 -24.98 -25.53 23.02
CA GLY A 51 -25.43 -26.30 24.19
C GLY A 51 -25.62 -27.81 23.95
N LYS A 52 -25.32 -28.35 22.75
CA LYS A 52 -25.44 -29.79 22.44
C LYS A 52 -24.56 -30.65 23.34
N TYR A 53 -23.29 -30.24 23.50
CA TYR A 53 -22.32 -30.89 24.37
C TYR A 53 -22.02 -29.97 25.56
N ARG A 54 -22.20 -30.53 26.77
CA ARG A 54 -22.03 -29.84 28.06
C ARG A 54 -21.38 -30.76 29.09
N GLY A 55 -20.41 -30.22 29.79
CA GLY A 55 -19.69 -30.89 30.87
C GLY A 55 -18.42 -31.61 30.40
N LYS A 56 -17.53 -31.85 31.35
CA LYS A 56 -16.18 -32.39 31.12
C LYS A 56 -16.13 -33.74 30.40
N ARG A 57 -17.21 -34.53 30.46
CA ARG A 57 -17.32 -35.83 29.77
C ARG A 57 -17.18 -35.75 28.24
N TYR A 58 -17.41 -34.57 27.64
CA TYR A 58 -17.30 -34.36 26.19
C TYR A 58 -16.03 -33.60 25.80
N GLU A 59 -15.07 -33.48 26.71
CA GLU A 59 -13.78 -32.83 26.44
C GLU A 59 -13.09 -33.44 25.21
N GLY A 60 -12.58 -32.57 24.33
CA GLY A 60 -11.90 -32.98 23.09
C GLY A 60 -12.83 -33.23 21.90
N ILE A 61 -14.15 -33.20 22.09
CA ILE A 61 -15.12 -33.36 20.98
C ILE A 61 -15.39 -31.99 20.33
N THR A 62 -15.24 -31.93 19.00
CA THR A 62 -15.69 -30.79 18.20
C THR A 62 -17.16 -30.94 17.83
N CYS A 63 -17.98 -29.93 18.13
CA CYS A 63 -19.41 -30.02 17.92
C CYS A 63 -19.80 -29.98 16.43
N ASP A 64 -20.53 -30.97 15.93
CA ASP A 64 -20.98 -31.01 14.51
C ASP A 64 -21.89 -29.84 14.11
N LYS A 65 -22.61 -29.24 15.08
CA LYS A 65 -23.59 -28.15 14.81
C LYS A 65 -22.93 -26.77 14.78
N CYS A 66 -22.10 -26.46 15.76
CA CYS A 66 -21.47 -25.13 15.89
C CYS A 66 -19.98 -25.10 15.53
N GLY A 67 -19.29 -26.24 15.44
CA GLY A 67 -17.86 -26.34 15.15
C GLY A 67 -16.96 -26.03 16.35
N VAL A 68 -17.52 -25.81 17.55
CA VAL A 68 -16.75 -25.48 18.75
C VAL A 68 -16.15 -26.73 19.37
N LEU A 69 -14.85 -26.68 19.65
CA LEU A 69 -14.14 -27.70 20.43
C LEU A 69 -14.50 -27.55 21.91
N VAL A 70 -15.03 -28.60 22.52
CA VAL A 70 -15.35 -28.62 23.95
C VAL A 70 -14.07 -28.76 24.77
N THR A 71 -13.69 -27.70 25.48
CA THR A 71 -12.49 -27.62 26.33
C THR A 71 -12.68 -26.52 27.39
N ASP A 72 -11.65 -26.26 28.19
CA ASP A 72 -11.62 -25.20 29.19
C ASP A 72 -11.62 -23.80 28.54
N SER A 73 -12.36 -22.84 29.09
CA SER A 73 -12.47 -21.49 28.52
C SER A 73 -11.14 -20.71 28.52
N SER A 74 -10.16 -21.14 29.33
CA SER A 74 -8.82 -20.54 29.37
C SER A 74 -8.08 -20.57 28.03
N VAL A 75 -8.45 -21.49 27.12
CA VAL A 75 -7.89 -21.53 25.76
C VAL A 75 -8.15 -20.23 24.99
N ARG A 76 -9.19 -19.45 25.33
CA ARG A 76 -9.48 -18.11 24.75
C ARG A 76 -8.43 -17.05 25.11
N ARG A 77 -7.46 -17.38 25.97
CA ARG A 77 -6.28 -16.57 26.29
C ARG A 77 -5.06 -16.93 25.46
N VAL A 78 -5.05 -18.10 24.81
CA VAL A 78 -3.88 -18.66 24.12
C VAL A 78 -4.13 -18.84 22.62
N ASN A 79 -5.30 -19.36 22.24
CA ASN A 79 -5.65 -19.63 20.85
C ASN A 79 -5.65 -18.35 20.02
N MET A 80 -4.85 -18.35 18.95
CA MET A 80 -4.77 -17.24 18.00
C MET A 80 -5.69 -17.49 16.81
N GLY A 81 -6.19 -16.39 16.23
CA GLY A 81 -6.86 -16.40 14.93
C GLY A 81 -5.91 -15.83 13.87
N HIS A 82 -6.34 -15.83 12.62
CA HIS A 82 -5.63 -15.10 11.57
C HIS A 82 -6.59 -14.41 10.62
N ILE A 83 -6.10 -13.43 9.87
CA ILE A 83 -6.80 -12.81 8.74
C ILE A 83 -5.93 -13.01 7.51
N ARG A 84 -6.47 -13.66 6.46
CA ARG A 84 -5.78 -13.76 5.17
C ARG A 84 -6.05 -12.52 4.33
N LEU A 85 -4.99 -11.78 4.03
CA LEU A 85 -5.09 -10.56 3.25
C LEU A 85 -5.32 -10.87 1.77
N ALA A 86 -6.11 -10.02 1.11
CA ALA A 86 -6.38 -10.09 -0.33
C ALA A 86 -5.20 -9.57 -1.17
N SER A 87 -4.39 -8.69 -0.57
CA SER A 87 -3.14 -8.18 -1.13
C SER A 87 -2.09 -8.20 -0.02
N PRO A 88 -0.83 -8.58 -0.32
CA PRO A 88 0.25 -8.48 0.64
C PRO A 88 0.43 -7.03 1.13
N VAL A 89 0.99 -6.87 2.33
CA VAL A 89 1.19 -5.59 3.01
C VAL A 89 2.58 -5.58 3.65
N VAL A 90 3.34 -4.51 3.47
CA VAL A 90 4.68 -4.40 4.08
C VAL A 90 4.55 -4.14 5.58
N HIS A 91 5.25 -4.89 6.43
CA HIS A 91 5.16 -4.68 7.87
C HIS A 91 5.79 -3.32 8.28
N PHE A 92 5.04 -2.50 9.01
CA PHE A 92 5.38 -1.10 9.34
C PHE A 92 6.80 -0.90 9.89
N TRP A 93 7.24 -1.75 10.84
CA TRP A 93 8.57 -1.61 11.46
C TRP A 93 9.73 -1.68 10.46
N TYR A 94 9.61 -2.48 9.40
CA TYR A 94 10.69 -2.62 8.42
C TYR A 94 10.69 -1.51 7.36
N LEU A 95 9.54 -0.85 7.15
CA LEU A 95 9.37 0.22 6.16
C LEU A 95 9.62 1.62 6.74
N LYS A 96 8.99 1.95 7.88
CA LYS A 96 8.96 3.30 8.45
C LYS A 96 9.86 3.52 9.67
N GLY A 97 10.65 2.51 10.08
CA GLY A 97 11.65 2.68 11.16
C GLY A 97 12.73 3.73 10.84
N VAL A 98 13.35 4.29 11.89
CA VAL A 98 14.45 5.29 11.79
C VAL A 98 15.64 4.76 10.96
N ALA A 99 15.83 3.44 10.97
CA ALA A 99 16.73 2.71 10.08
C ALA A 99 15.95 1.58 9.41
N SER A 100 15.23 1.88 8.31
CA SER A 100 14.46 0.87 7.57
C SER A 100 15.37 -0.28 7.13
N PRO A 101 15.19 -1.50 7.66
CA PRO A 101 15.95 -2.67 7.24
C PRO A 101 15.72 -3.00 5.77
N LEU A 102 14.50 -2.78 5.25
CA LEU A 102 14.19 -2.95 3.83
C LEU A 102 14.99 -1.99 2.94
N SER A 103 15.10 -0.73 3.34
CA SER A 103 15.86 0.28 2.60
C SER A 103 17.35 -0.08 2.54
N ARG A 104 17.91 -0.55 3.66
CA ARG A 104 19.30 -1.02 3.71
C ARG A 104 19.50 -2.26 2.85
N LEU A 105 18.66 -3.27 3.02
CA LEU A 105 18.76 -4.54 2.29
C LEU A 105 18.70 -4.34 0.78
N LEU A 106 17.68 -3.63 0.30
CA LEU A 106 17.43 -3.41 -1.13
C LEU A 106 18.31 -2.31 -1.75
N GLY A 107 18.98 -1.50 -0.93
CA GLY A 107 19.73 -0.32 -1.41
C GLY A 107 18.85 0.79 -1.97
N ILE A 108 17.52 0.71 -1.79
CA ILE A 108 16.53 1.69 -2.26
C ILE A 108 16.25 2.69 -1.15
N LYS A 109 16.10 3.98 -1.47
CA LYS A 109 15.81 5.02 -0.48
C LYS A 109 14.45 4.74 0.21
N ARG A 110 14.37 5.04 1.50
CA ARG A 110 13.13 4.88 2.29
C ARG A 110 11.92 5.60 1.70
N ARG A 111 12.11 6.83 1.18
CA ARG A 111 11.04 7.62 0.54
C ARG A 111 10.43 6.86 -0.63
N ASP A 112 11.28 6.22 -1.41
CA ASP A 112 10.93 5.52 -2.64
C ASP A 112 10.20 4.21 -2.34
N LEU A 113 10.71 3.40 -1.39
CA LEU A 113 10.00 2.22 -0.90
C LEU A 113 8.63 2.56 -0.30
N ARG A 114 8.52 3.70 0.40
CA ARG A 114 7.23 4.18 0.90
C ARG A 114 6.29 4.47 -0.26
N ARG A 115 6.73 5.24 -1.26
CA ARG A 115 5.89 5.56 -2.42
C ARG A 115 5.32 4.32 -3.09
N ILE A 116 6.16 3.30 -3.29
CA ILE A 116 5.74 2.02 -3.87
C ILE A 116 4.75 1.30 -2.95
N ALA A 117 5.08 1.12 -1.66
CA ALA A 117 4.24 0.37 -0.73
C ALA A 117 2.85 0.99 -0.51
N TYR A 118 2.74 2.32 -0.56
CA TYR A 118 1.48 3.05 -0.38
C TYR A 118 0.80 3.42 -1.70
N TYR A 119 1.27 2.94 -2.84
CA TYR A 119 0.72 3.28 -4.16
C TYR A 119 0.62 4.81 -4.37
N GLU A 120 1.60 5.58 -3.85
CA GLU A 120 1.65 7.04 -4.01
C GLU A 120 1.93 7.37 -5.48
N THR A 121 1.09 8.22 -6.07
CA THR A 121 1.33 8.79 -7.40
C THR A 121 2.13 10.08 -7.28
N GLU A 122 2.95 10.34 -8.29
CA GLU A 122 3.63 11.61 -8.48
C GLU A 122 3.09 12.28 -9.74
N THR A 123 2.51 13.45 -9.55
CA THR A 123 1.98 14.27 -10.63
C THR A 123 3.15 14.92 -11.36
N ALA A 124 3.27 14.62 -12.66
CA ALA A 124 4.27 15.20 -13.54
C ALA A 124 3.58 15.99 -14.66
N ARG A 125 4.24 17.07 -15.10
CA ARG A 125 3.84 17.81 -16.29
C ARG A 125 4.60 17.21 -17.47
N GLU A 126 3.89 16.59 -18.39
CA GLU A 126 4.46 15.93 -19.56
C GLU A 126 4.10 16.73 -20.81
N GLU A 127 5.11 17.04 -21.61
CA GLU A 127 4.90 17.59 -22.95
C GLU A 127 4.45 16.48 -23.88
N LEU A 128 3.50 16.80 -24.77
CA LEU A 128 3.03 15.86 -25.79
C LEU A 128 3.77 16.11 -27.11
N PHE A 129 4.10 15.02 -27.80
CA PHE A 129 4.78 15.03 -29.09
C PHE A 129 3.97 14.23 -30.12
N ILE A 130 4.01 14.64 -31.39
CA ILE A 130 3.42 13.89 -32.51
C ILE A 130 4.56 13.27 -33.31
N VAL A 131 4.44 11.98 -33.61
CA VAL A 131 5.37 11.29 -34.51
C VAL A 131 5.10 11.73 -35.95
N THR A 132 6.05 12.41 -36.57
CA THR A 132 5.91 12.91 -37.96
C THR A 132 6.32 11.84 -38.97
N GLN A 133 7.43 11.16 -38.72
CA GLN A 133 7.95 10.08 -39.57
C GLN A 133 8.38 8.91 -38.72
N SER A 134 8.11 7.68 -39.16
CA SER A 134 8.59 6.48 -38.51
C SER A 134 9.13 5.48 -39.53
N ALA A 135 10.34 4.98 -39.29
CA ALA A 135 10.90 3.86 -40.04
C ALA A 135 10.56 2.50 -39.39
N SER A 136 9.95 2.50 -38.20
CA SER A 136 9.62 1.30 -37.43
C SER A 136 8.13 0.97 -37.52
N PRO A 137 7.74 -0.29 -37.80
CA PRO A 137 6.33 -0.68 -37.83
C PRO A 137 5.65 -0.60 -36.45
N LYS A 138 6.44 -0.54 -35.38
CA LYS A 138 5.92 -0.45 -34.00
C LYS A 138 5.49 0.96 -33.61
N ILE A 139 5.87 1.99 -34.35
CA ILE A 139 5.52 3.39 -34.09
C ILE A 139 4.87 3.96 -35.34
N LYS A 140 3.66 4.51 -35.23
CA LYS A 140 2.93 5.02 -36.39
C LYS A 140 3.13 6.54 -36.50
N ALA A 141 3.25 7.03 -37.73
CA ALA A 141 3.14 8.46 -37.98
C ALA A 141 1.73 8.95 -37.59
N GLY A 142 1.64 10.13 -36.99
CA GLY A 142 0.43 10.71 -36.40
C GLY A 142 0.13 10.29 -34.95
N GLU A 143 0.87 9.33 -34.39
CA GLU A 143 0.68 8.93 -32.99
C GLU A 143 1.23 9.99 -32.02
N THR A 144 0.54 10.18 -30.89
CA THR A 144 0.98 11.06 -29.81
C THR A 144 1.75 10.29 -28.72
N LEU A 145 2.87 10.86 -28.27
CA LEU A 145 3.72 10.30 -27.22
C LEU A 145 4.02 11.35 -26.15
N TYR A 146 4.06 10.93 -24.90
CA TYR A 146 4.58 11.80 -23.83
C TYR A 146 6.10 11.94 -23.94
N GLY A 147 6.65 13.07 -23.50
CA GLY A 147 8.08 13.35 -23.55
C GLY A 147 8.96 12.27 -22.89
N THR A 148 8.49 11.70 -21.78
CA THR A 148 9.16 10.55 -21.13
C THR A 148 9.18 9.30 -22.01
N GLU A 149 8.07 8.97 -22.69
CA GLU A 149 8.01 7.83 -23.62
C GLU A 149 8.88 8.06 -24.85
N LEU A 150 8.84 9.27 -25.42
CA LEU A 150 9.63 9.66 -26.57
C LEU A 150 11.12 9.40 -26.34
N ARG A 151 11.65 9.86 -25.20
CA ARG A 151 13.07 9.73 -24.84
C ARG A 151 13.55 8.27 -24.82
N ILE A 152 12.71 7.37 -24.31
CA ILE A 152 13.03 5.93 -24.23
C ILE A 152 12.93 5.28 -25.60
N LEU A 153 11.83 5.55 -26.32
CA LEU A 153 11.56 4.94 -27.61
C LEU A 153 12.57 5.37 -28.69
N GLN A 154 13.02 6.63 -28.69
CA GLN A 154 14.06 7.12 -29.60
C GLN A 154 15.43 6.45 -29.39
N GLY A 155 15.68 5.91 -28.20
CA GLY A 155 16.90 5.12 -27.94
C GLY A 155 16.91 3.75 -28.62
N VAL A 156 15.75 3.27 -29.10
CA VAL A 156 15.57 1.92 -29.64
C VAL A 156 15.06 1.92 -31.08
N PHE A 157 14.17 2.86 -31.41
CA PHE A 157 13.55 2.97 -32.73
C PHE A 157 13.95 4.26 -33.43
N THR A 158 14.09 4.18 -34.75
CA THR A 158 14.38 5.35 -35.59
C THR A 158 13.07 5.97 -36.08
N PHE A 159 12.73 7.13 -35.51
CA PHE A 159 11.57 7.93 -35.90
C PHE A 159 11.81 9.41 -35.54
N GLN A 160 11.05 10.30 -36.18
CA GLN A 160 11.05 11.73 -35.91
C GLN A 160 9.73 12.12 -35.25
N ALA A 161 9.80 13.03 -34.29
CA ALA A 161 8.64 13.56 -33.59
C ALA A 161 8.87 15.04 -33.26
N GLU A 162 7.80 15.80 -33.28
CA GLU A 162 7.78 17.24 -32.96
C GLU A 162 6.84 17.51 -31.80
N ARG A 163 7.03 18.65 -31.13
CA ARG A 163 6.12 19.08 -30.06
C ARG A 163 4.72 19.27 -30.62
N ALA A 164 3.74 18.78 -29.88
CA ALA A 164 2.34 18.92 -30.22
C ALA A 164 1.85 20.31 -29.79
N TYR A 165 1.17 21.03 -30.67
CA TYR A 165 0.58 22.35 -30.43
C TYR A 165 -0.93 22.27 -30.51
N LEU A 166 -1.61 22.81 -29.49
CA LEU A 166 -3.06 23.00 -29.51
C LEU A 166 -3.36 24.37 -30.11
N ILE A 167 -4.15 24.38 -31.18
CA ILE A 167 -4.64 25.62 -31.79
C ILE A 167 -5.85 26.09 -30.99
N THR A 168 -5.74 27.25 -30.36
CA THR A 168 -6.80 27.84 -29.52
C THR A 168 -7.75 28.71 -30.33
N GLU A 169 -7.19 29.50 -31.25
CA GLU A 169 -7.96 30.37 -32.14
C GLU A 169 -7.45 30.21 -33.57
N SER A 170 -8.38 30.15 -34.51
CA SER A 170 -8.07 30.11 -35.93
C SER A 170 -9.13 30.90 -36.70
N PRO A 171 -8.73 31.78 -37.64
CA PRO A 171 -9.68 32.55 -38.44
C PRO A 171 -10.47 31.64 -39.38
N ARG A 172 -11.67 32.09 -39.77
CA ARG A 172 -12.42 31.50 -40.88
C ARG A 172 -11.66 31.74 -42.17
N ILE A 173 -11.46 30.68 -42.96
CA ILE A 173 -10.76 30.79 -44.24
C ILE A 173 -11.80 31.11 -45.31
N LEU A 174 -11.73 32.33 -45.84
CA LEU A 174 -12.59 32.80 -46.92
C LEU A 174 -11.82 32.77 -48.25
N ALA A 175 -12.52 32.56 -49.36
CA ALA A 175 -11.97 32.69 -50.69
C ALA A 175 -11.56 34.15 -50.96
N GLU A 176 -10.30 34.38 -51.33
CA GLU A 176 -9.77 35.70 -51.70
C GLU A 176 -10.07 36.03 -53.17
N GLU A 177 -10.46 35.04 -53.98
CA GLU A 177 -10.79 35.18 -55.38
C GLU A 177 -11.89 34.17 -55.78
N ALA A 178 -12.68 34.49 -56.80
CA ALA A 178 -13.62 33.55 -57.39
C ALA A 178 -12.91 32.58 -58.35
N GLY A 179 -13.21 31.29 -58.27
CA GLY A 179 -12.55 30.30 -59.12
C GLY A 179 -12.99 28.87 -58.83
N ARG A 180 -12.43 27.92 -59.59
CA ARG A 180 -12.62 26.49 -59.30
C ARG A 180 -11.66 26.04 -58.22
N VAL A 181 -12.20 25.29 -57.26
CA VAL A 181 -11.43 24.68 -56.18
C VAL A 181 -10.71 23.43 -56.70
N HIS A 182 -9.40 23.37 -56.48
CA HIS A 182 -8.61 22.16 -56.69
C HIS A 182 -7.93 21.72 -55.41
N PHE A 183 -8.04 20.44 -55.06
CA PHE A 183 -7.35 19.86 -53.91
C PHE A 183 -6.02 19.23 -54.30
N GLU A 184 -4.95 19.70 -53.66
CA GLU A 184 -3.63 19.08 -53.75
C GLU A 184 -3.18 18.59 -52.38
N GLU A 185 -2.70 17.35 -52.30
CA GLU A 185 -2.01 16.87 -51.09
C GLU A 185 -0.51 17.13 -51.21
N ARG A 186 0.04 17.86 -50.25
CA ARG A 186 1.47 18.18 -50.18
C ARG A 186 2.06 17.66 -48.88
N LYS A 187 3.38 17.51 -48.86
CA LYS A 187 4.14 17.11 -47.66
C LYS A 187 4.92 18.30 -47.11
N LEU A 188 4.81 18.49 -45.80
CA LEU A 188 5.66 19.42 -45.06
C LEU A 188 7.12 18.93 -45.06
N GLN A 189 8.04 19.81 -44.66
CA GLN A 189 9.46 19.47 -44.50
C GLN A 189 9.68 18.33 -43.49
N ASN A 190 8.79 18.22 -42.50
CA ASN A 190 8.79 17.17 -41.50
C ASN A 190 8.12 15.86 -42.00
N GLY A 191 7.65 15.80 -43.25
CA GLY A 191 7.02 14.64 -43.88
C GLY A 191 5.54 14.44 -43.60
N GLU A 192 4.93 15.27 -42.76
CA GLU A 192 3.49 15.28 -42.50
C GLU A 192 2.74 15.73 -43.75
N THR A 193 1.65 15.04 -44.07
CA THR A 193 0.79 15.36 -45.21
C THR A 193 -0.26 16.40 -44.81
N PHE A 194 -0.41 17.43 -45.63
CA PHE A 194 -1.44 18.45 -45.49
C PHE A 194 -2.12 18.67 -46.85
N ARG A 195 -3.35 19.19 -46.81
CA ARG A 195 -4.13 19.46 -48.02
C ARG A 195 -4.00 20.94 -48.36
N VAL A 196 -3.96 21.29 -49.63
CA VAL A 196 -3.95 22.67 -50.12
C VAL A 196 -5.15 22.83 -51.04
N LEU A 197 -6.00 23.81 -50.75
CA LEU A 197 -7.03 24.25 -51.69
C LEU A 197 -6.40 25.30 -52.59
N VAL A 198 -6.44 25.09 -53.90
CA VAL A 198 -5.97 26.05 -54.91
C VAL A 198 -7.20 26.64 -55.58
N ILE A 199 -7.34 27.97 -55.51
CA ILE A 199 -8.40 28.72 -56.18
C ILE A 199 -7.72 29.85 -56.96
N GLY A 200 -7.79 29.79 -58.29
CA GLY A 200 -7.12 30.76 -59.16
C GLY A 200 -5.61 30.78 -58.90
N HIS A 201 -5.11 31.90 -58.36
CA HIS A 201 -3.70 32.09 -58.00
C HIS A 201 -3.41 31.94 -56.49
N HIS A 202 -4.43 31.68 -55.67
CA HIS A 202 -4.32 31.64 -54.22
C HIS A 202 -4.29 30.20 -53.69
N GLU A 203 -3.34 29.93 -52.80
CA GLU A 203 -3.20 28.65 -52.10
C GLU A 203 -3.66 28.77 -50.63
N TYR A 204 -4.50 27.84 -50.19
CA TYR A 204 -5.04 27.74 -48.83
C TYR A 204 -4.66 26.39 -48.20
N PRO A 205 -3.54 26.31 -47.48
CA PRO A 205 -3.13 25.08 -46.81
C PRO A 205 -4.01 24.79 -45.58
N VAL A 206 -4.56 23.57 -45.50
CA VAL A 206 -5.43 23.03 -44.45
C VAL A 206 -4.90 21.71 -43.88
N THR A 207 -5.25 21.40 -42.63
CA THR A 207 -4.99 20.06 -42.06
C THR A 207 -5.85 19.03 -42.80
N LEU A 208 -5.41 17.76 -42.84
CA LEU A 208 -6.19 16.70 -43.50
C LEU A 208 -7.56 16.47 -42.85
N ASP A 209 -7.62 16.69 -41.54
CA ASP A 209 -8.83 16.50 -40.71
C ASP A 209 -9.71 17.76 -40.65
N ALA A 210 -9.34 18.84 -41.37
CA ALA A 210 -10.14 20.06 -41.40
C ALA A 210 -11.52 19.83 -42.03
N GLU A 211 -12.57 20.37 -41.41
CA GLU A 211 -13.91 20.41 -42.00
C GLU A 211 -13.93 21.42 -43.15
N LEU A 212 -14.16 20.91 -44.36
CA LEU A 212 -14.27 21.69 -45.59
C LEU A 212 -15.75 21.87 -45.94
N TYR A 213 -16.10 23.08 -46.38
CA TYR A 213 -17.46 23.40 -46.87
C TYR A 213 -17.58 23.35 -48.39
N VAL A 214 -16.48 23.03 -49.06
CA VAL A 214 -16.34 22.98 -50.52
C VAL A 214 -15.77 21.63 -50.93
N GLU A 215 -16.14 21.14 -52.11
CA GLU A 215 -15.62 19.91 -52.73
C GLU A 215 -14.65 20.21 -53.89
N ASP A 216 -13.87 19.22 -54.30
CA ASP A 216 -12.97 19.35 -55.45
C ASP A 216 -13.78 19.57 -56.74
N GLY A 217 -13.51 20.68 -57.44
CA GLY A 217 -14.23 21.07 -58.66
C GLY A 217 -15.39 22.05 -58.45
N ASP A 218 -15.71 22.43 -57.21
CA ASP A 218 -16.72 23.45 -56.94
C ASP A 218 -16.27 24.84 -57.46
N GLU A 219 -17.24 25.64 -57.92
CA GLU A 219 -17.04 27.04 -58.28
C GLU A 219 -17.43 27.93 -57.09
N VAL A 220 -16.42 28.58 -56.50
CA VAL A 220 -16.60 29.46 -55.34
C VAL A 220 -16.53 30.93 -55.75
N VAL A 221 -17.28 31.77 -55.04
CA VAL A 221 -17.21 33.23 -55.19
C VAL A 221 -16.27 33.85 -54.17
N GLU A 222 -15.73 35.03 -54.48
CA GLU A 222 -14.91 35.81 -53.54
C GLU A 222 -15.69 36.06 -52.23
N GLY A 223 -15.06 35.77 -51.09
CA GLY A 223 -15.65 35.86 -49.76
C GLY A 223 -16.41 34.61 -49.28
N GLU A 224 -16.50 33.56 -50.10
CA GLU A 224 -17.14 32.30 -49.71
C GLU A 224 -16.32 31.54 -48.66
N LEU A 225 -17.01 30.90 -47.72
CA LEU A 225 -16.37 30.16 -46.62
C LEU A 225 -15.85 28.82 -47.14
N LEU A 226 -14.53 28.67 -47.17
CA LEU A 226 -13.87 27.46 -47.66
C LEU A 226 -13.76 26.39 -46.58
N CYS A 227 -13.37 26.82 -45.38
CA CYS A 227 -13.07 25.94 -44.27
C CYS A 227 -13.29 26.70 -42.95
N GLU A 228 -13.98 26.08 -42.00
CA GLU A 228 -13.83 26.44 -40.59
C GLU A 228 -12.74 25.54 -40.04
N ARG A 229 -11.66 26.17 -39.57
CA ARG A 229 -10.62 25.39 -38.94
C ARG A 229 -11.08 24.90 -37.57
N PRO A 230 -10.60 23.71 -37.16
CA PRO A 230 -11.01 23.09 -35.94
C PRO A 230 -10.31 23.78 -34.77
N ALA A 231 -10.98 24.74 -34.15
CA ALA A 231 -10.55 25.18 -32.82
C ALA A 231 -10.52 23.96 -31.90
N LYS A 232 -9.42 23.78 -31.14
CA LYS A 232 -9.13 22.64 -30.23
C LYS A 232 -8.45 21.41 -30.85
N GLU A 233 -7.92 21.50 -32.07
CA GLU A 233 -7.09 20.42 -32.63
C GLU A 233 -5.61 20.53 -32.27
N ILE A 234 -4.96 19.36 -32.25
CA ILE A 234 -3.54 19.21 -31.95
C ILE A 234 -2.79 18.96 -33.26
N CYS A 235 -1.75 19.75 -33.55
CA CYS A 235 -0.91 19.60 -34.74
C CYS A 235 0.58 19.61 -34.38
N SER A 236 1.44 19.25 -35.34
CA SER A 236 2.89 19.35 -35.15
C SER A 236 3.35 20.80 -35.04
N GLN A 237 4.54 21.04 -34.46
CA GLN A 237 5.12 22.37 -34.40
C GLN A 237 5.32 22.99 -35.78
N THR A 238 5.86 22.25 -36.76
CA THR A 238 6.05 22.78 -38.12
C THR A 238 4.72 23.08 -38.80
N MET A 239 3.69 22.26 -38.58
CA MET A 239 2.34 22.56 -39.08
C MET A 239 1.83 23.86 -38.47
N PHE A 240 1.89 24.02 -37.14
CA PHE A 240 1.48 25.25 -36.46
C PHE A 240 2.21 26.50 -36.98
N GLU A 241 3.51 26.42 -37.18
CA GLU A 241 4.32 27.53 -37.72
C GLU A 241 3.93 27.89 -39.16
N MET A 242 3.66 26.91 -40.01
CA MET A 242 3.12 27.14 -41.36
C MET A 242 1.77 27.87 -41.30
N LEU A 243 0.87 27.43 -40.41
CA LEU A 243 -0.46 28.04 -40.27
C LEU A 243 -0.38 29.48 -39.80
N ARG A 244 0.46 29.74 -38.81
CA ARG A 244 0.69 31.08 -38.28
C ARG A 244 1.35 32.02 -39.29
N ALA A 245 2.17 31.49 -40.20
CA ALA A 245 2.79 32.28 -41.26
C ALA A 245 1.78 32.65 -42.37
N ARG A 246 0.80 31.79 -42.67
CA ARG A 246 -0.17 32.02 -43.76
C ARG A 246 -1.42 32.77 -43.33
N TYR A 247 -1.89 32.55 -42.09
CA TYR A 247 -3.16 33.09 -41.60
C TYR A 247 -2.92 33.99 -40.38
N GLU A 248 -3.33 35.25 -40.49
CA GLU A 248 -3.32 36.18 -39.36
C GLU A 248 -4.38 35.77 -38.32
N GLY A 249 -4.03 35.81 -37.03
CA GLY A 249 -4.94 35.43 -35.94
C GLY A 249 -4.92 33.95 -35.55
N VAL A 250 -3.96 33.14 -36.04
CA VAL A 250 -3.73 31.79 -35.50
C VAL A 250 -2.98 31.88 -34.18
N GLU A 251 -3.65 31.48 -33.09
CA GLU A 251 -3.07 31.36 -31.77
C GLU A 251 -3.05 29.91 -31.29
N GLY A 252 -2.02 29.58 -30.51
CA GLY A 252 -1.87 28.24 -29.95
C GLY A 252 -0.69 28.13 -29.00
N HIS A 253 -0.64 27.04 -28.25
CA HIS A 253 0.40 26.77 -27.28
C HIS A 253 0.80 25.30 -27.30
N PRO A 254 2.03 24.95 -26.87
CA PRO A 254 2.43 23.56 -26.75
C PRO A 254 1.51 22.82 -25.76
N VAL A 255 1.20 21.57 -26.07
CA VAL A 255 0.35 20.72 -25.23
C VAL A 255 1.19 20.18 -24.08
N VAL A 256 0.75 20.51 -22.87
CA VAL A 256 1.32 20.00 -21.62
C VAL A 256 0.19 19.38 -20.82
N GLU A 257 0.27 18.08 -20.60
CA GLU A 257 -0.70 17.34 -19.79
C GLU A 257 -0.15 17.07 -18.39
N VAL A 258 -1.07 16.97 -17.45
CA VAL A 258 -0.76 16.61 -16.07
C VAL A 258 -1.06 15.12 -15.91
N VAL A 259 -0.01 14.32 -15.73
CA VAL A 259 -0.11 12.87 -15.64
C VAL A 259 0.28 12.41 -14.25
N ASP A 260 -0.56 11.57 -13.64
CA ASP A 260 -0.27 10.92 -12.37
C ASP A 260 0.52 9.62 -12.58
N ASN A 261 1.81 9.67 -12.29
CA ASN A 261 2.71 8.54 -12.45
C ASN A 261 2.76 7.69 -11.18
N LEU A 262 2.41 6.41 -11.30
CA LEU A 262 2.65 5.43 -10.24
C LEU A 262 4.10 4.93 -10.31
N ALA A 263 4.70 4.69 -9.14
CA ALA A 263 6.01 4.04 -9.04
C ALA A 263 5.90 2.51 -9.13
N HIS A 264 6.74 1.93 -9.98
CA HIS A 264 6.93 0.51 -10.18
C HIS A 264 8.37 0.12 -9.87
N LEU A 265 8.59 -1.09 -9.36
CA LEU A 265 9.89 -1.71 -9.19
C LEU A 265 10.11 -2.74 -10.28
N VAL A 266 11.27 -2.69 -10.90
CA VAL A 266 11.75 -3.75 -11.78
C VAL A 266 12.11 -4.97 -10.94
N VAL A 267 11.39 -6.07 -11.12
CA VAL A 267 11.55 -7.32 -10.36
C VAL A 267 12.47 -8.29 -11.10
N ARG A 268 12.31 -8.37 -12.43
CA ARG A 268 13.10 -9.27 -13.28
C ARG A 268 13.48 -8.55 -14.56
N VAL A 269 14.68 -8.82 -15.06
CA VAL A 269 15.21 -8.25 -16.31
C VAL A 269 15.88 -9.34 -17.13
N SER A 270 15.71 -9.30 -18.45
CA SER A 270 16.43 -10.13 -19.42
C SER A 270 17.66 -9.38 -19.97
N GLU A 271 18.68 -10.11 -20.44
CA GLU A 271 20.01 -9.55 -20.78
C GLU A 271 20.01 -8.41 -21.82
N ASN A 272 18.95 -8.29 -22.64
CA ASN A 272 18.86 -7.29 -23.71
C ASN A 272 18.15 -5.98 -23.32
N VAL A 273 17.76 -5.81 -22.06
CA VAL A 273 17.01 -4.63 -21.60
C VAL A 273 17.93 -3.74 -20.74
N PRO A 274 18.02 -2.42 -21.00
CA PRO A 274 18.91 -1.51 -20.28
C PRO A 274 18.34 -1.10 -18.91
N LEU A 275 17.85 -2.07 -18.14
CA LEU A 275 17.25 -1.90 -16.82
C LEU A 275 18.01 -2.75 -15.79
N LYS A 276 17.94 -2.34 -14.52
CA LYS A 276 18.49 -3.11 -13.40
C LYS A 276 17.37 -3.59 -12.48
N VAL A 277 17.53 -4.79 -11.92
CA VAL A 277 16.63 -5.29 -10.87
C VAL A 277 16.67 -4.33 -9.67
N GLY A 278 15.51 -3.98 -9.13
CA GLY A 278 15.33 -2.97 -8.08
C GLY A 278 15.29 -1.52 -8.56
N GLN A 279 15.49 -1.26 -9.86
CA GLN A 279 15.29 0.08 -10.42
C GLN A 279 13.82 0.50 -10.33
N MET A 280 13.59 1.78 -10.02
CA MET A 280 12.25 2.35 -10.05
C MET A 280 11.93 2.91 -11.43
N LEU A 281 10.69 2.68 -11.87
CA LEU A 281 10.13 3.21 -13.09
C LEU A 281 8.77 3.84 -12.83
N THR A 282 8.44 4.89 -13.56
CA THR A 282 7.10 5.48 -13.62
C THR A 282 6.19 4.68 -14.55
N THR A 283 4.88 4.91 -14.48
CA THR A 283 3.91 4.25 -15.36
C THR A 283 4.20 4.50 -16.85
N LEU A 284 4.59 5.73 -17.20
CA LEU A 284 4.99 6.06 -18.58
C LEU A 284 6.26 5.32 -19.02
N GLU A 285 7.28 5.26 -18.16
CA GLU A 285 8.50 4.51 -18.47
C GLU A 285 8.22 3.01 -18.64
N VAL A 286 7.38 2.40 -17.79
CA VAL A 286 6.98 1.00 -17.94
C VAL A 286 6.30 0.77 -19.29
N ARG A 287 5.37 1.65 -19.69
CA ARG A 287 4.69 1.56 -20.99
C ARG A 287 5.67 1.67 -22.16
N ALA A 288 6.63 2.59 -22.08
CA ALA A 288 7.66 2.78 -23.10
C ALA A 288 8.61 1.57 -23.21
N TYR A 289 9.12 1.08 -22.09
CA TYR A 289 10.01 -0.09 -22.06
C TYR A 289 9.29 -1.36 -22.50
N GLU A 290 8.01 -1.56 -22.17
CA GLU A 290 7.25 -2.73 -22.61
C GLU A 290 7.06 -2.72 -24.13
N ARG A 291 6.86 -1.53 -24.72
CA ARG A 291 6.78 -1.38 -26.19
C ARG A 291 8.13 -1.62 -26.87
N ALA A 292 9.21 -1.12 -26.28
CA ALA A 292 10.57 -1.29 -26.77
C ALA A 292 11.03 -2.76 -26.69
N TYR A 293 10.82 -3.39 -25.53
CA TYR A 293 11.27 -4.73 -25.19
C TYR A 293 10.11 -5.60 -24.64
N PRO A 294 9.18 -6.04 -25.51
CA PRO A 294 8.02 -6.83 -25.07
C PRO A 294 8.44 -8.10 -24.32
N GLY A 295 7.94 -8.27 -23.09
CA GLY A 295 8.30 -9.40 -22.23
C GLY A 295 9.77 -9.45 -21.76
N GLY A 296 10.55 -8.40 -22.01
CA GLY A 296 11.96 -8.33 -21.65
C GLY A 296 12.22 -8.08 -20.17
N PHE A 297 11.24 -7.54 -19.43
CA PHE A 297 11.33 -7.28 -17.99
C PHE A 297 9.97 -7.49 -17.32
N GLU A 298 9.97 -7.55 -15.99
CA GLU A 298 8.76 -7.55 -15.17
C GLU A 298 8.84 -6.39 -14.18
N ALA A 299 7.81 -5.53 -14.18
CA ALA A 299 7.67 -4.43 -13.23
C ALA A 299 6.40 -4.60 -12.39
N ALA A 300 6.55 -4.49 -11.06
CA ALA A 300 5.46 -4.64 -10.12
C ALA A 300 5.40 -3.45 -9.15
N THR A 301 4.24 -3.21 -8.56
CA THR A 301 4.01 -2.11 -7.61
C THR A 301 3.55 -2.65 -6.26
N GLY A 302 3.49 -1.78 -5.24
CA GLY A 302 3.01 -2.15 -3.92
C GLY A 302 3.92 -3.10 -3.15
N ALA A 303 3.33 -3.68 -2.11
CA ALA A 303 4.00 -4.69 -1.30
C ALA A 303 4.30 -5.98 -2.08
N GLU A 304 3.52 -6.28 -3.13
CA GLU A 304 3.75 -7.45 -3.98
C GLU A 304 5.08 -7.34 -4.74
N GLY A 305 5.35 -6.19 -5.36
CA GLY A 305 6.63 -5.95 -6.03
C GLY A 305 7.82 -6.03 -5.07
N ILE A 306 7.67 -5.47 -3.86
CA ILE A 306 8.69 -5.57 -2.81
C ILE A 306 8.90 -7.03 -2.40
N LYS A 307 7.82 -7.81 -2.23
CA LYS A 307 7.91 -9.24 -1.88
C LYS A 307 8.64 -10.04 -2.95
N LYS A 308 8.30 -9.86 -4.24
CA LYS A 308 8.96 -10.57 -5.35
C LYS A 308 10.46 -10.25 -5.40
N LEU A 309 10.81 -8.97 -5.23
CA LEU A 309 12.21 -8.54 -5.19
C LEU A 309 12.96 -9.19 -4.02
N LEU A 310 12.36 -9.20 -2.82
CA LEU A 310 12.96 -9.85 -1.64
C LEU A 310 13.11 -11.36 -1.81
N ALA A 311 12.17 -12.02 -2.48
CA ALA A 311 12.21 -13.45 -2.74
C ALA A 311 13.27 -13.85 -3.78
N ALA A 312 13.64 -12.93 -4.68
CA ALA A 312 14.67 -13.14 -5.68
C ALA A 312 16.09 -12.81 -5.18
N LEU A 313 16.24 -12.31 -3.95
CA LEU A 313 17.56 -12.01 -3.38
C LEU A 313 18.30 -13.28 -2.97
N ASP A 314 19.51 -13.43 -3.50
CA ASP A 314 20.52 -14.36 -2.99
C ASP A 314 21.34 -13.62 -1.91
N LEU A 315 21.21 -14.04 -0.65
CA LEU A 315 21.87 -13.39 0.48
C LEU A 315 23.36 -13.72 0.55
N GLU A 316 23.75 -14.90 0.07
CA GLU A 316 25.13 -15.34 -0.01
C GLU A 316 25.90 -14.51 -1.04
N ALA A 317 25.40 -14.46 -2.27
CA ALA A 317 26.00 -13.67 -3.35
C ALA A 317 26.05 -12.17 -3.00
N LEU A 318 24.97 -11.64 -2.41
CA LEU A 318 24.93 -10.25 -1.99
C LEU A 318 25.92 -9.94 -0.85
N SER A 319 26.15 -10.89 0.07
CA SER A 319 27.15 -10.70 1.14
C SER A 319 28.56 -10.60 0.54
N GLU A 320 28.90 -11.51 -0.38
CA GLU A 320 30.20 -11.50 -1.08
C GLU A 320 30.41 -10.20 -1.87
N GLU A 321 29.43 -9.77 -2.65
CA GLU A 321 29.45 -8.49 -3.39
C GLU A 321 29.72 -7.30 -2.46
N LEU A 322 29.02 -7.23 -1.33
CA LEU A 322 29.17 -6.13 -0.37
C LEU A 322 30.52 -6.12 0.34
N TRP A 323 31.12 -7.29 0.61
CA TRP A 323 32.48 -7.37 1.12
C TRP A 323 33.49 -6.85 0.10
N GLU A 324 33.37 -7.24 -1.17
CA GLU A 324 34.22 -6.70 -2.23
C GLU A 324 34.05 -5.18 -2.42
N GLU A 325 32.82 -4.68 -2.41
CA GLU A 325 32.54 -3.24 -2.47
C GLU A 325 33.16 -2.50 -1.29
N LEU A 326 33.12 -3.09 -0.09
CA LEU A 326 33.69 -2.49 1.12
C LEU A 326 35.22 -2.36 1.04
N ASP A 327 35.90 -3.35 0.46
CA ASP A 327 37.35 -3.33 0.26
C ASP A 327 37.77 -2.31 -0.79
N ARG A 328 36.97 -2.14 -1.86
CA ARG A 328 37.20 -1.14 -2.91
C ARG A 328 36.81 0.29 -2.48
N ALA A 329 35.98 0.45 -1.45
CA ALA A 329 35.47 1.75 -1.05
C ALA A 329 36.53 2.64 -0.40
N VAL A 330 36.84 3.75 -1.09
CA VAL A 330 37.82 4.78 -0.66
C VAL A 330 37.18 5.82 0.28
N SER A 331 35.91 6.18 0.04
CA SER A 331 35.17 7.18 0.81
C SER A 331 34.66 6.63 2.14
N GLN A 332 34.90 7.37 3.23
CA GLN A 332 34.38 7.02 4.56
C GLN A 332 32.84 6.95 4.61
N MET A 333 32.16 7.78 3.81
CA MET A 333 30.70 7.79 3.75
C MET A 333 30.15 6.52 3.08
N ASP A 334 30.77 6.10 1.97
CA ASP A 334 30.37 4.91 1.23
C ASP A 334 30.68 3.63 2.01
N ARG A 335 31.85 3.56 2.66
CA ARG A 335 32.19 2.48 3.60
C ARG A 335 31.11 2.33 4.68
N ARG A 336 30.66 3.44 5.29
CA ARG A 336 29.61 3.40 6.31
C ARG A 336 28.27 2.90 5.76
N ARG A 337 27.91 3.31 4.54
CA ARG A 337 26.68 2.85 3.86
C ARG A 337 26.72 1.35 3.61
N ILE A 338 27.83 0.85 3.06
CA ILE A 338 28.04 -0.57 2.76
C ILE A 338 28.02 -1.39 4.06
N LEU A 339 28.74 -0.95 5.10
CA LEU A 339 28.73 -1.61 6.42
C LEU A 339 27.32 -1.76 6.99
N HIS A 340 26.50 -0.72 6.95
CA HIS A 340 25.12 -0.80 7.45
C HIS A 340 24.22 -1.71 6.62
N ARG A 341 24.49 -1.86 5.32
CA ARG A 341 23.78 -2.81 4.46
C ARG A 341 24.22 -4.24 4.74
N LEU A 342 25.54 -4.47 4.80
CA LEU A 342 26.15 -5.76 5.12
C LEU A 342 25.72 -6.28 6.49
N GLU A 343 25.60 -5.39 7.49
CA GLU A 343 25.09 -5.74 8.82
C GLU A 343 23.70 -6.41 8.76
N VAL A 344 22.79 -5.87 7.95
CA VAL A 344 21.43 -6.43 7.80
C VAL A 344 21.46 -7.76 7.03
N VAL A 345 22.27 -7.85 5.97
CA VAL A 345 22.42 -9.07 5.16
C VAL A 345 22.97 -10.21 6.01
N GLU A 346 24.06 -9.98 6.75
CA GLU A 346 24.66 -10.99 7.63
C GLU A 346 23.73 -11.40 8.78
N GLN A 347 22.95 -10.47 9.34
CA GLN A 347 21.96 -10.80 10.36
C GLN A 347 20.86 -11.73 9.81
N LEU A 348 20.37 -11.48 8.59
CA LEU A 348 19.38 -12.35 7.94
C LEU A 348 19.98 -13.72 7.62
N ARG A 349 21.17 -13.75 7.02
CA ARG A 349 21.89 -14.98 6.66
C ARG A 349 22.14 -15.88 7.88
N ARG A 350 22.68 -15.33 8.97
CA ARG A 350 22.96 -16.08 10.21
C ARG A 350 21.72 -16.56 10.94
N SER A 351 20.60 -15.84 10.80
CA SER A 351 19.38 -16.16 11.52
C SER A 351 18.45 -17.13 10.77
N GLY A 352 18.73 -17.41 9.49
CA GLY A 352 17.90 -18.26 8.64
C GLY A 352 16.50 -17.70 8.34
N ASN A 353 16.25 -16.42 8.67
CA ASN A 353 14.97 -15.78 8.37
C ASN A 353 14.91 -15.37 6.90
N ARG A 354 13.77 -15.61 6.26
CA ARG A 354 13.59 -15.25 4.85
C ARG A 354 13.24 -13.76 4.71
N PRO A 355 13.89 -12.98 3.84
CA PRO A 355 13.63 -11.55 3.70
C PRO A 355 12.18 -11.21 3.34
N GLN A 356 11.55 -12.05 2.51
CA GLN A 356 10.16 -11.88 2.06
C GLN A 356 9.13 -11.92 3.20
N ASP A 357 9.47 -12.50 4.36
CA ASP A 357 8.58 -12.57 5.52
C ASP A 357 8.41 -11.19 6.21
N MET A 358 9.15 -10.16 5.78
CA MET A 358 8.88 -8.76 6.13
C MET A 358 7.60 -8.21 5.45
N VAL A 359 7.07 -8.91 4.45
CA VAL A 359 5.80 -8.63 3.80
C VAL A 359 4.75 -9.62 4.28
N LEU A 360 3.68 -9.12 4.86
CA LEU A 360 2.61 -9.89 5.48
C LEU A 360 1.53 -10.23 4.47
N GLU A 361 1.20 -11.51 4.36
CA GLU A 361 -0.01 -11.99 3.69
C GLU A 361 -1.06 -12.46 4.69
N VAL A 362 -0.61 -12.79 5.90
CA VAL A 362 -1.44 -13.30 6.99
C VAL A 362 -1.19 -12.44 8.22
N ILE A 363 -2.26 -11.89 8.80
CA ILE A 363 -2.18 -11.11 10.03
C ILE A 363 -2.66 -11.96 11.21
N PRO A 364 -1.82 -12.16 12.25
CA PRO A 364 -2.27 -12.86 13.44
C PRO A 364 -3.28 -12.01 14.24
N VAL A 365 -4.34 -12.67 14.69
CA VAL A 365 -5.36 -12.10 15.55
C VAL A 365 -5.13 -12.57 16.98
N LEU A 366 -4.96 -11.61 17.90
CA LEU A 366 -4.75 -11.91 19.32
C LEU A 366 -5.94 -12.68 19.93
N PRO A 367 -5.68 -13.53 20.93
CA PRO A 367 -6.74 -14.19 21.69
C PRO A 367 -7.74 -13.20 22.31
N PRO A 368 -9.06 -13.48 22.31
CA PRO A 368 -10.10 -12.59 22.81
C PRO A 368 -9.91 -12.12 24.25
N ALA A 369 -9.39 -12.97 25.14
CA ALA A 369 -9.17 -12.58 26.53
C ALA A 369 -8.09 -11.49 26.70
N LEU A 370 -7.21 -11.30 25.70
CA LEU A 370 -6.22 -10.22 25.66
C LEU A 370 -6.76 -8.91 25.05
N ARG A 371 -7.99 -8.96 24.54
CA ARG A 371 -8.74 -7.83 23.95
C ARG A 371 -10.21 -7.92 24.37
N PRO A 372 -10.54 -7.87 25.68
CA PRO A 372 -11.88 -8.16 26.16
C PRO A 372 -12.91 -7.12 25.71
N MET A 373 -14.17 -7.56 25.64
CA MET A 373 -15.33 -6.69 25.59
C MET A 373 -16.07 -6.85 26.92
N ILE A 374 -16.34 -5.74 27.60
CA ILE A 374 -16.95 -5.75 28.94
C ILE A 374 -18.28 -5.02 28.84
N GLN A 375 -19.34 -5.65 29.32
CA GLN A 375 -20.63 -5.01 29.48
C GLN A 375 -20.58 -4.11 30.73
N LEU A 376 -20.95 -2.84 30.57
CA LEU A 376 -21.10 -1.88 31.64
C LEU A 376 -22.56 -1.86 32.13
N GLU A 377 -22.75 -1.33 33.33
CA GLU A 377 -24.08 -1.02 33.87
C GLU A 377 -24.84 -0.11 32.88
N GLY A 378 -26.08 -0.48 32.56
CA GLY A 378 -26.90 0.20 31.54
C GLY A 378 -26.77 -0.33 30.11
N GLY A 379 -26.21 -1.53 29.92
CA GLY A 379 -26.23 -2.23 28.62
C GLY A 379 -25.26 -1.71 27.57
N LYS A 380 -24.38 -0.77 27.94
CA LYS A 380 -23.29 -0.29 27.07
C LYS A 380 -22.13 -1.29 27.08
N PHE A 381 -21.44 -1.42 25.96
CA PHE A 381 -20.23 -2.26 25.85
C PHE A 381 -18.98 -1.39 25.79
N ALA A 382 -18.02 -1.68 26.66
CA ALA A 382 -16.66 -1.18 26.58
C ALA A 382 -15.82 -2.18 25.77
N THR A 383 -15.21 -1.71 24.68
CA THR A 383 -14.37 -2.54 23.81
C THR A 383 -12.93 -2.04 23.83
N THR A 384 -11.97 -2.93 23.63
CA THR A 384 -10.57 -2.49 23.43
C THR A 384 -10.36 -1.90 22.03
N ASP A 385 -9.50 -0.88 21.95
CA ASP A 385 -9.10 -0.21 20.70
C ASP A 385 -8.62 -1.18 19.61
N LEU A 386 -7.98 -2.29 19.99
CA LEU A 386 -7.52 -3.31 19.05
C LEU A 386 -8.65 -3.92 18.24
N ASN A 387 -9.83 -4.10 18.83
CA ASN A 387 -10.96 -4.65 18.10
C ASN A 387 -11.34 -3.72 16.96
N ASP A 388 -11.41 -2.40 17.19
CA ASP A 388 -11.71 -1.45 16.12
C ASP A 388 -10.64 -1.42 15.02
N LEU A 389 -9.36 -1.60 15.38
CA LEU A 389 -8.27 -1.72 14.40
C LEU A 389 -8.40 -3.00 13.57
N TYR A 390 -8.68 -4.15 14.19
CA TYR A 390 -8.95 -5.41 13.47
C TYR A 390 -10.19 -5.30 12.58
N ARG A 391 -11.29 -4.71 13.06
CA ARG A 391 -12.52 -4.51 12.27
C ARG A 391 -12.25 -3.69 11.02
N ARG A 392 -11.43 -2.63 11.12
CA ARG A 392 -11.03 -1.82 9.96
C ARG A 392 -10.28 -2.65 8.93
N ILE A 393 -9.31 -3.48 9.36
CA ILE A 393 -8.56 -4.36 8.45
C ILE A 393 -9.50 -5.34 7.76
N ILE A 394 -10.36 -6.03 8.51
CA ILE A 394 -11.29 -7.02 7.96
C ILE A 394 -12.25 -6.37 6.96
N ASN A 395 -12.81 -5.20 7.27
CA ASN A 395 -13.71 -4.50 6.37
C ASN A 395 -13.03 -4.05 5.08
N ARG A 396 -11.80 -3.52 5.16
CA ARG A 396 -10.99 -3.13 3.99
C ARG A 396 -10.61 -4.33 3.14
N ASN A 397 -10.20 -5.42 3.80
CA ASN A 397 -9.83 -6.66 3.15
C ASN A 397 -11.00 -7.29 2.40
N ASN A 398 -12.16 -7.41 3.04
CA ASN A 398 -13.37 -7.96 2.43
C ASN A 398 -13.89 -7.07 1.30
N ARG A 399 -13.80 -5.75 1.45
CA ARG A 399 -14.12 -4.80 0.37
C ARG A 399 -13.18 -5.00 -0.83
N LEU A 400 -11.87 -5.14 -0.59
CA LEU A 400 -10.89 -5.38 -1.65
C LEU A 400 -11.17 -6.71 -2.38
N LYS A 401 -11.44 -7.81 -1.66
CA LYS A 401 -11.82 -9.10 -2.27
C LYS A 401 -13.01 -8.94 -3.21
N LYS A 402 -14.09 -8.30 -2.75
CA LYS A 402 -15.29 -8.04 -3.57
C LYS A 402 -14.99 -7.18 -4.80
N LEU A 403 -14.19 -6.13 -4.65
CA LEU A 403 -13.81 -5.26 -5.77
C LEU A 403 -13.00 -6.00 -6.83
N MET A 404 -12.12 -6.92 -6.41
CA MET A 404 -11.36 -7.78 -7.32
C MET A 404 -12.27 -8.76 -8.07
N GLU A 405 -13.22 -9.40 -7.36
CA GLU A 405 -14.22 -10.30 -7.96
C GLU A 405 -15.09 -9.61 -9.01
N MET A 406 -15.44 -8.34 -8.78
CA MET A 406 -16.22 -7.53 -9.72
C MET A 406 -15.39 -6.97 -10.89
N GLY A 407 -14.07 -7.18 -10.92
CA GLY A 407 -13.20 -6.61 -11.95
C GLY A 407 -13.14 -5.07 -11.92
N ALA A 408 -13.19 -4.48 -10.72
CA ALA A 408 -13.17 -3.02 -10.58
C ALA A 408 -11.90 -2.39 -11.20
N PRO A 409 -11.98 -1.15 -11.73
CA PRO A 409 -10.83 -0.45 -12.30
C PRO A 409 -9.63 -0.39 -11.35
N GLU A 410 -8.42 -0.50 -11.91
CA GLU A 410 -7.17 -0.62 -11.15
C GLU A 410 -6.90 0.59 -10.25
N ILE A 411 -7.37 1.80 -10.59
CA ILE A 411 -7.29 2.99 -9.72
C ILE A 411 -8.03 2.76 -8.40
N ILE A 412 -9.22 2.14 -8.45
CA ILE A 412 -10.03 1.84 -7.26
C ILE A 412 -9.34 0.74 -6.43
N LEU A 413 -8.84 -0.30 -7.09
CA LEU A 413 -8.10 -1.39 -6.42
C LEU A 413 -6.86 -0.86 -5.71
N ARG A 414 -6.07 0.02 -6.36
CA ARG A 414 -4.88 0.67 -5.76
C ARG A 414 -5.23 1.46 -4.51
N ASN A 415 -6.29 2.28 -4.57
CA ASN A 415 -6.71 3.05 -3.41
C ASN A 415 -7.14 2.13 -2.25
N GLU A 416 -7.86 1.04 -2.52
CA GLU A 416 -8.26 0.11 -1.46
C GLU A 416 -7.05 -0.68 -0.91
N ARG A 417 -6.07 -1.06 -1.74
CA ARG A 417 -4.79 -1.65 -1.30
C ARG A 417 -4.00 -0.70 -0.41
N ARG A 418 -3.91 0.59 -0.76
CA ARG A 418 -3.31 1.64 0.10
C ARG A 418 -4.03 1.75 1.44
N MET A 419 -5.36 1.79 1.44
CA MET A 419 -6.17 1.86 2.67
C MET A 419 -5.98 0.61 3.54
N LEU A 420 -5.80 -0.57 2.93
CA LEU A 420 -5.48 -1.81 3.65
C LEU A 420 -4.09 -1.73 4.31
N GLN A 421 -3.07 -1.27 3.59
CA GLN A 421 -1.72 -1.03 4.13
C GLN A 421 -1.79 -0.07 5.33
N GLU A 422 -2.50 1.05 5.20
CA GLU A 422 -2.66 2.02 6.29
C GLU A 422 -3.39 1.44 7.52
N ALA A 423 -4.36 0.55 7.30
CA ALA A 423 -5.11 -0.11 8.37
C ALA A 423 -4.24 -1.11 9.15
N VAL A 424 -3.43 -1.91 8.44
CA VAL A 424 -2.48 -2.84 9.07
C VAL A 424 -1.38 -2.07 9.80
N ASP A 425 -0.88 -0.97 9.23
CA ASP A 425 0.07 -0.11 9.93
C ASP A 425 -0.51 0.39 11.25
N ALA A 426 -1.77 0.82 11.28
CA ALA A 426 -2.40 1.33 12.49
C ALA A 426 -2.58 0.24 13.56
N LEU A 427 -2.80 -1.02 13.16
CA LEU A 427 -2.80 -2.14 14.11
C LEU A 427 -1.42 -2.30 14.78
N ILE A 428 -0.34 -2.18 14.00
CA ILE A 428 1.04 -2.38 14.48
C ILE A 428 1.52 -1.15 15.26
N HIS A 429 1.35 0.05 14.71
CA HIS A 429 1.86 1.33 15.21
C HIS A 429 0.99 2.51 14.74
N ASN A 430 0.24 3.15 15.64
CA ASN A 430 -0.76 4.17 15.27
C ASN A 430 -0.40 5.57 15.75
N GLU A 431 0.00 5.73 17.02
CA GLU A 431 0.12 7.02 17.70
C GLU A 431 1.14 7.97 17.06
N LYS A 432 2.23 7.42 16.50
CA LYS A 432 3.29 8.22 15.84
C LYS A 432 3.14 8.35 14.33
N LYS A 433 2.00 7.95 13.76
CA LYS A 433 1.72 8.22 12.34
C LYS A 433 1.38 9.70 12.17
N ASP A 434 1.70 10.28 11.02
CA ASP A 434 1.33 11.67 10.68
C ASP A 434 -0.19 11.88 10.80
N ASN A 435 -0.96 10.88 10.34
CA ASN A 435 -2.41 10.82 10.47
C ASN A 435 -2.80 9.55 11.25
N PRO A 436 -2.90 9.60 12.59
CA PRO A 436 -3.29 8.46 13.41
C PRO A 436 -4.79 8.18 13.26
N ILE A 437 -5.18 6.91 13.28
CA ILE A 437 -6.59 6.52 13.32
C ILE A 437 -7.15 6.87 14.69
N LYS A 438 -8.14 7.75 14.72
CA LYS A 438 -8.81 8.22 15.94
C LYS A 438 -10.09 7.43 16.21
N GLY A 439 -10.39 7.25 17.49
CA GLY A 439 -11.67 6.73 17.97
C GLY A 439 -12.77 7.79 17.94
N ARG A 440 -13.94 7.44 18.46
CA ARG A 440 -15.09 8.37 18.57
C ARG A 440 -14.77 9.59 19.44
N ASP A 441 -13.92 9.41 20.44
CA ASP A 441 -13.52 10.46 21.39
C ASP A 441 -12.41 11.37 20.84
N GLY A 442 -12.07 11.28 19.55
CA GLY A 442 -10.99 12.05 18.92
C GLY A 442 -9.57 11.62 19.31
N ARG A 443 -9.41 10.76 20.32
CA ARG A 443 -8.11 10.20 20.73
C ARG A 443 -7.60 9.17 19.72
N PRO A 444 -6.28 9.08 19.48
CA PRO A 444 -5.68 7.95 18.75
C PRO A 444 -6.00 6.61 19.41
N LEU A 445 -6.33 5.61 18.58
CA LEU A 445 -6.52 4.23 19.03
C LEU A 445 -5.16 3.60 19.40
N LYS A 446 -5.12 2.85 20.50
CA LYS A 446 -3.88 2.20 20.95
C LYS A 446 -3.54 0.96 20.11
N SER A 447 -2.37 0.99 19.47
CA SER A 447 -1.81 -0.10 18.65
C SER A 447 -1.12 -1.19 19.46
N LEU A 448 -0.70 -2.28 18.80
CA LEU A 448 0.08 -3.36 19.41
C LEU A 448 1.41 -2.85 20.01
N SER A 449 2.14 -2.00 19.27
CA SER A 449 3.42 -1.43 19.75
C SER A 449 3.22 -0.64 21.05
N GLU A 450 2.18 0.18 21.11
CA GLU A 450 1.90 1.06 22.26
C GLU A 450 1.44 0.27 23.49
N ARG A 451 0.82 -0.91 23.30
CA ARG A 451 0.52 -1.81 24.42
C ARG A 451 1.78 -2.46 25.01
N ILE A 452 2.84 -2.60 24.22
CA ILE A 452 4.12 -3.20 24.66
C ILE A 452 5.04 -2.14 25.27
N GLN A 453 5.18 -1.00 24.60
CA GLN A 453 6.14 0.06 24.90
C GLN A 453 5.57 1.15 25.82
N GLY A 454 6.45 2.01 26.36
CA GLY A 454 6.06 3.17 27.16
C GLY A 454 5.88 2.89 28.66
N LYS A 455 5.62 3.95 29.44
CA LYS A 455 5.47 3.87 30.92
C LYS A 455 4.29 2.97 31.34
N GLN A 456 3.21 3.02 30.57
CA GLN A 456 2.00 2.21 30.79
C GLN A 456 1.99 0.90 29.98
N GLY A 457 3.08 0.62 29.24
CA GLY A 457 3.21 -0.58 28.43
C GLY A 457 3.42 -1.84 29.27
N ARG A 458 3.17 -2.99 28.65
CA ARG A 458 3.19 -4.31 29.30
C ARG A 458 4.53 -4.62 29.96
N LEU A 459 5.66 -4.28 29.32
CA LEU A 459 7.00 -4.53 29.86
C LEU A 459 7.22 -3.78 31.20
N ARG A 460 7.00 -2.47 31.22
CA ARG A 460 7.29 -1.65 32.41
C ARG A 460 6.26 -1.83 33.52
N ARG A 461 4.97 -1.95 33.17
CA ARG A 461 3.89 -1.95 34.15
C ARG A 461 3.59 -3.34 34.73
N HIS A 462 3.74 -4.41 33.95
CA HIS A 462 3.29 -5.76 34.36
C HIS A 462 4.42 -6.80 34.44
N LEU A 463 5.60 -6.53 33.87
CA LEU A 463 6.73 -7.46 33.94
C LEU A 463 7.82 -6.98 34.90
N LEU A 464 8.16 -5.68 34.91
CA LEU A 464 9.15 -5.14 35.85
C LEU A 464 8.61 -4.91 37.27
N GLY A 465 7.30 -4.72 37.42
CA GLY A 465 6.64 -4.58 38.72
C GLY A 465 5.26 -5.20 38.65
N ARG A 466 4.87 -5.94 39.68
CA ARG A 466 3.52 -6.49 39.81
C ARG A 466 2.92 -6.08 41.15
N ARG A 467 1.60 -5.98 41.18
CA ARG A 467 0.88 -5.98 42.46
C ARG A 467 1.02 -7.38 43.02
N VAL A 468 1.33 -7.45 44.31
CA VAL A 468 1.52 -8.69 45.05
C VAL A 468 0.40 -8.82 46.07
N ASP A 469 -0.13 -10.03 46.17
CA ASP A 469 -1.05 -10.39 47.25
C ASP A 469 -0.29 -10.40 48.58
N TYR A 470 -1.04 -10.42 49.70
CA TYR A 470 -0.46 -10.42 51.05
C TYR A 470 0.49 -9.24 51.33
N SER A 471 0.13 -8.05 50.82
CA SER A 471 0.88 -6.82 51.06
C SER A 471 0.02 -5.72 51.68
N GLY A 472 0.66 -4.86 52.47
CA GLY A 472 0.00 -3.78 53.19
C GLY A 472 0.87 -2.52 53.20
N ARG A 473 0.23 -1.36 53.36
CA ARG A 473 0.91 -0.07 53.49
C ARG A 473 0.30 0.71 54.65
N ALA A 474 1.14 1.20 55.55
CA ALA A 474 0.75 2.05 56.67
C ALA A 474 1.82 3.13 56.91
N VAL A 475 1.45 4.18 57.65
CA VAL A 475 2.38 5.23 58.09
C VAL A 475 3.26 4.67 59.21
N ILE A 476 4.58 4.88 59.11
CA ILE A 476 5.51 4.48 60.16
C ILE A 476 5.49 5.48 61.32
N VAL A 477 5.51 4.98 62.55
CA VAL A 477 5.57 5.78 63.77
C VAL A 477 6.67 5.22 64.66
N VAL A 478 7.47 6.10 65.26
CA VAL A 478 8.57 5.70 66.14
C VAL A 478 8.03 5.09 67.43
N ASN A 479 8.55 3.93 67.82
CA ASN A 479 8.28 3.31 69.12
C ASN A 479 9.60 2.88 69.78
N PRO A 480 10.13 3.69 70.72
CA PRO A 480 11.42 3.41 71.37
C PRO A 480 11.46 2.12 72.20
N LYS A 481 10.30 1.49 72.49
CA LYS A 481 10.23 0.26 73.30
C LYS A 481 10.49 -1.02 72.49
N LEU A 482 10.50 -0.95 71.15
CA LEU A 482 10.71 -2.10 70.29
C LEU A 482 12.20 -2.46 70.18
N LYS A 483 12.51 -3.76 70.16
CA LYS A 483 13.86 -4.25 69.87
C LYS A 483 14.17 -4.14 68.37
N LEU A 484 15.45 -4.20 67.99
CA LEU A 484 15.91 -4.05 66.59
C LEU A 484 15.24 -5.03 65.60
N HIS A 485 14.92 -6.25 66.05
CA HIS A 485 14.28 -7.29 65.23
C HIS A 485 12.74 -7.27 65.28
N GLN A 486 12.14 -6.25 65.88
CA GLN A 486 10.70 -6.15 66.07
C GLN A 486 10.11 -4.96 65.33
N CYS A 487 8.90 -5.12 64.82
CA CYS A 487 8.10 -4.03 64.29
C CYS A 487 6.66 -4.13 64.81
N GLY A 488 5.99 -2.98 64.94
CA GLY A 488 4.58 -2.92 65.33
C GLY A 488 3.68 -2.96 64.09
N ILE A 489 2.78 -3.94 64.01
CA ILE A 489 1.80 -4.06 62.93
C ILE A 489 0.39 -3.82 63.50
N PRO A 490 -0.43 -2.94 62.91
CA PRO A 490 -1.82 -2.77 63.34
C PRO A 490 -2.61 -4.07 63.25
N LYS A 491 -3.36 -4.42 64.30
CA LYS A 491 -4.12 -5.69 64.37
C LYS A 491 -5.04 -5.91 63.16
N LYS A 492 -5.74 -4.86 62.69
CA LYS A 492 -6.59 -4.94 61.50
C LYS A 492 -5.81 -5.29 60.23
N MET A 493 -4.59 -4.75 60.09
CA MET A 493 -3.72 -5.07 58.95
C MET A 493 -3.20 -6.51 59.05
N ALA A 494 -2.76 -6.93 60.23
CA ALA A 494 -2.33 -8.31 60.46
C ALA A 494 -3.45 -9.32 60.15
N LEU A 495 -4.69 -9.02 60.55
CA LEU A 495 -5.83 -9.91 60.31
C LEU A 495 -6.05 -10.18 58.81
N GLU A 496 -5.95 -9.16 57.95
CA GLU A 496 -6.10 -9.34 56.49
C GLU A 496 -4.87 -9.99 55.86
N LEU A 497 -3.66 -9.59 56.26
CA LEU A 497 -2.42 -10.16 55.72
C LEU A 497 -2.30 -11.66 56.01
N PHE A 498 -2.71 -12.08 57.21
CA PHE A 498 -2.66 -13.47 57.67
C PHE A 498 -4.04 -14.14 57.61
N LYS A 499 -4.98 -13.63 56.82
CA LYS A 499 -6.36 -14.14 56.79
C LYS A 499 -6.48 -15.64 56.50
N PRO A 500 -5.79 -16.22 55.48
CA PRO A 500 -5.82 -17.67 55.27
C PRO A 500 -5.32 -18.43 56.49
N PHE A 501 -4.37 -17.83 57.20
CA PHE A 501 -3.75 -18.45 58.36
C PHE A 501 -4.68 -18.49 59.58
N VAL A 502 -5.34 -17.37 59.85
CA VAL A 502 -6.32 -17.26 60.93
C VAL A 502 -7.51 -18.18 60.68
N LEU A 503 -7.99 -18.26 59.43
CA LEU A 503 -9.10 -19.15 59.07
C LEU A 503 -8.75 -20.63 59.31
N ALA A 504 -7.58 -21.08 58.84
CA ALA A 504 -7.13 -22.45 59.06
C ALA A 504 -7.03 -22.80 60.56
N HIS A 505 -6.50 -21.87 61.37
CA HIS A 505 -6.41 -22.05 62.82
C HIS A 505 -7.78 -22.12 63.50
N VAL A 506 -8.74 -21.28 63.08
CA VAL A 506 -10.11 -21.25 63.63
C VAL A 506 -10.90 -22.51 63.23
N GLU A 507 -10.67 -23.04 62.04
CA GLU A 507 -11.32 -24.27 61.54
C GLU A 507 -10.64 -25.56 62.06
N GLY A 508 -9.55 -25.46 62.81
CA GLY A 508 -8.81 -26.61 63.35
C GLY A 508 -8.10 -27.43 62.28
N LEU A 509 -7.84 -26.85 61.11
CA LEU A 509 -7.13 -27.50 60.01
C LEU A 509 -5.61 -27.47 60.28
N PRO A 510 -4.90 -28.60 60.13
CA PRO A 510 -3.44 -28.59 60.14
C PRO A 510 -2.92 -27.87 58.89
N TYR A 511 -1.80 -27.16 59.05
CA TYR A 511 -1.10 -26.48 57.95
C TYR A 511 -0.34 -27.42 57.04
#